data_AF-A0AAP1WGI3-F1
#
_entry.id   AF-A0AAP1WGI3-F1
#
_cell.length_a   1.000
_cell.length_b   1.000
_cell.length_c   1.000
_cell.angle_alpha   90.00
_cell.angle_beta   90.00
_cell.angle_gamma   90.00
#
_symmetry.space_group_name_H-M   'P 1'
#
loop_
_entity.id
_entity.type
_entity.pdbx_description
1 polymer ?
#
loop_
_entity_poly.entity_id
_entity_poly.type
_entity_poly.pdbx_seq_one_letter_code
_entity_poly.pdbx_strand_id
1 'polypeptide(L)'
;MKKAFFIFIIILSSNASGQTLKDSINIIYKNYFNLLNTKEKLDTIVLKVENFEELMESNNRKIKSLTDAELFSLKKQLQQRRKKIVNTTDFVFAANVSLNAIKQLDATSDYLTKISSLNNPENAELGFSLSNQIAIIIEKNIFKGKSKINGIKKSKFLLFVDNIIKSPITKTISSAMPIVNSIKSIVDLVIGNAIKDKNVSINHIVELKKSLKVYLEHYEGLAKCQVNFEQNLRTLDIRKKGLVLLLTQYTTERSNTLNPNMISEKDKKTSLTQLINRYYTNTIVQQKVAQIINLKPFSYSAHLTDNKLIYPNYALNQAKFIRDEIESLSKEYASTFINLNLKKFYKKVKILVMQLK
;
A
#
# COMPACT_ATOMS: atom_id res chain seq x y z
N MET A 1 29.78 13.90 78.64
CA MET A 1 30.16 13.86 80.07
C MET A 1 31.67 14.01 80.18
N LYS A 2 32.16 15.14 80.68
CA LYS A 2 33.61 15.40 80.88
C LYS A 2 34.06 14.67 82.16
N LYS A 3 34.87 13.61 82.03
CA LYS A 3 35.53 13.01 83.19
C LYS A 3 36.89 13.69 83.38
N ALA A 4 36.99 14.49 84.44
CA ALA A 4 38.22 15.10 84.89
C ALA A 4 39.17 14.00 85.42
N PHE A 5 40.39 13.96 84.88
CA PHE A 5 41.44 13.05 85.35
C PHE A 5 42.22 13.78 86.46
N PHE A 6 41.95 13.44 87.71
CA PHE A 6 42.73 13.90 88.86
C PHE A 6 44.05 13.12 88.93
N ILE A 7 45.18 13.82 88.90
CA ILE A 7 46.52 13.24 89.11
C ILE A 7 46.83 13.37 90.60
N PHE A 8 47.01 12.23 91.28
CA PHE A 8 47.54 12.17 92.64
C PHE A 8 49.07 12.19 92.57
N ILE A 9 49.70 13.19 93.19
CA ILE A 9 51.16 13.26 93.38
C ILE A 9 51.43 12.88 94.84
N ILE A 10 52.07 11.73 95.06
CA ILE A 10 52.66 11.37 96.36
C ILE A 10 54.15 11.74 96.30
N ILE A 11 54.56 12.73 97.09
CA ILE A 11 55.97 13.12 97.27
C ILE A 11 56.51 12.43 98.52
N LEU A 12 57.50 11.55 98.35
CA LEU A 12 58.41 11.11 99.39
C LEU A 12 59.81 11.60 99.01
N SER A 13 60.38 12.42 99.90
CA SER A 13 61.63 13.15 99.73
C SER A 13 62.85 12.28 100.07
N SER A 14 63.77 12.13 99.11
CA SER A 14 65.16 11.77 99.37
C SER A 14 66.08 12.36 98.31
N ASN A 15 67.09 13.10 98.75
CA ASN A 15 68.05 13.87 97.96
C ASN A 15 68.99 12.98 97.13
N ALA A 16 68.51 12.54 95.96
CA ALA A 16 69.29 12.00 94.83
C ALA A 16 68.55 12.21 93.49
N SER A 17 67.69 13.23 93.44
CA SER A 17 66.47 13.23 92.63
C SER A 17 66.38 14.38 91.61
N GLY A 18 67.53 14.86 91.12
CA GLY A 18 67.59 15.91 90.09
C GLY A 18 67.58 15.35 88.66
N GLN A 19 68.35 14.30 88.40
CA GLN A 19 68.50 13.70 87.06
C GLN A 19 67.43 12.66 86.74
N THR A 20 67.14 11.72 87.65
CA THR A 20 66.14 10.65 87.44
C THR A 20 64.69 11.16 87.38
N LEU A 21 64.36 12.20 88.15
CA LEU A 21 63.07 12.88 88.08
C LEU A 21 62.92 13.64 86.76
N LYS A 22 63.98 14.35 86.33
CA LYS A 22 64.02 15.09 85.06
C LYS A 22 63.86 14.14 83.86
N ASP A 23 64.52 12.98 83.89
CA ASP A 23 64.40 11.97 82.83
C ASP A 23 63.01 11.32 82.80
N SER A 24 62.43 11.03 83.97
CA SER A 24 61.06 10.52 84.07
C SER A 24 60.03 11.54 83.56
N ILE A 25 60.21 12.81 83.90
CA ILE A 25 59.39 13.93 83.40
C ILE A 25 59.53 14.05 81.87
N ASN A 26 60.75 13.92 81.33
CA ASN A 26 61.00 14.02 79.89
C ASN A 26 60.37 12.86 79.09
N ILE A 27 60.37 11.64 79.65
CA ILE A 27 59.68 10.47 79.08
C ILE A 27 58.16 10.69 79.09
N ILE A 28 57.60 11.21 80.18
CA ILE A 28 56.17 11.53 80.28
C ILE A 28 55.78 12.58 79.24
N TYR A 29 56.57 13.65 79.07
CA TYR A 29 56.32 14.66 78.04
C TYR A 29 56.39 14.06 76.63
N LYS A 30 57.40 13.24 76.32
CA LYS A 30 57.54 12.58 75.02
C LYS A 30 56.34 11.66 74.73
N ASN A 31 55.90 10.90 75.72
CA ASN A 31 54.73 10.02 75.60
C ASN A 31 53.43 10.81 75.45
N TYR A 32 53.27 11.92 76.15
CA TYR A 32 52.13 12.82 76.01
C TYR A 32 52.05 13.41 74.60
N PHE A 33 53.15 13.95 74.07
CA PHE A 33 53.17 14.50 72.70
C PHE A 33 52.99 13.42 71.63
N ASN A 34 53.53 12.20 71.84
CA ASN A 34 53.26 11.07 70.97
C ASN A 34 51.77 10.69 70.97
N LEU A 35 51.14 10.61 72.15
CA LEU A 35 49.71 10.32 72.28
C LEU A 35 48.85 11.41 71.62
N LEU A 36 49.24 12.68 71.77
CA LEU A 36 48.58 13.81 71.12
C LEU A 36 48.67 13.70 69.59
N ASN A 37 49.85 13.39 69.05
CA ASN A 37 50.06 13.16 67.61
C ASN A 37 49.27 11.95 67.09
N THR A 38 49.17 10.87 67.87
CA THR A 38 48.35 9.70 67.50
C THR A 38 46.86 10.05 67.49
N LYS A 39 46.40 10.84 68.46
CA LYS A 39 45.02 11.34 68.50
C LYS A 39 44.71 12.21 67.29
N GLU A 40 45.58 13.14 66.93
CA GLU A 40 45.39 14.00 65.75
C GLU A 40 45.32 13.19 64.44
N LYS A 41 46.16 12.15 64.31
CA LYS A 41 46.08 11.21 63.18
C LYS A 41 44.78 10.42 63.18
N LEU A 42 44.29 10.00 64.35
CA LEU A 42 43.02 9.30 64.49
C LEU A 42 41.84 10.21 64.12
N ASP A 43 41.82 11.44 64.61
CA ASP A 43 40.80 12.45 64.27
C ASP A 43 40.81 12.73 62.75
N THR A 44 41.99 12.79 62.13
CA THR A 44 42.13 12.92 60.67
C THR A 44 41.57 11.70 59.91
N ILE A 45 41.76 10.49 60.44
CA ILE A 45 41.21 9.27 59.85
C ILE A 45 39.69 9.26 59.98
N VAL A 46 39.13 9.64 61.12
CA VAL A 46 37.68 9.74 61.33
C VAL A 46 37.07 10.69 60.31
N LEU A 47 37.63 11.89 60.14
CA LEU A 47 37.18 12.85 59.13
C LEU A 47 37.27 12.29 57.70
N LYS A 48 38.31 11.50 57.37
CA LYS A 48 38.41 10.86 56.05
C LYS A 48 37.38 9.75 55.84
N VAL A 49 37.04 9.00 56.88
CA VAL A 49 35.99 7.95 56.83
C VAL A 49 34.63 8.59 56.63
N GLU A 50 34.30 9.64 57.38
CA GLU A 50 33.03 10.39 57.23
C GLU A 50 32.89 10.97 55.81
N ASN A 51 33.95 11.62 55.30
CA ASN A 51 33.97 12.12 53.92
C ASN A 51 33.80 11.00 52.88
N PHE A 52 34.37 9.81 53.13
CA PHE A 52 34.22 8.67 52.24
C PHE A 52 32.80 8.11 52.26
N GLU A 53 32.16 8.03 53.43
CA GLU A 53 30.75 7.63 53.57
C GLU A 53 29.83 8.59 52.82
N GLU A 54 30.01 9.90 52.96
CA GLU A 54 29.24 10.91 52.22
C GLU A 54 29.43 10.78 50.70
N LEU A 55 30.67 10.57 50.23
CA LEU A 55 30.97 10.33 48.82
C LEU A 55 30.32 9.05 48.31
N MET A 56 30.32 7.97 49.11
CA MET A 56 29.67 6.70 48.77
C MET A 56 28.15 6.85 48.67
N GLU A 57 27.52 7.55 49.62
CA GLU A 57 26.09 7.85 49.54
C GLU A 57 25.74 8.68 48.30
N SER A 58 26.51 9.74 48.04
CA SER A 58 26.33 10.60 46.88
C SER A 58 26.48 9.81 45.57
N ASN A 59 27.51 8.97 45.48
CA ASN A 59 27.73 8.09 44.34
C ASN A 59 26.59 7.08 44.17
N ASN A 60 26.11 6.47 45.24
CA ASN A 60 24.97 5.54 45.20
C ASN A 60 23.69 6.23 44.71
N ARG A 61 23.42 7.46 45.14
CA ARG A 61 22.29 8.28 44.64
C ARG A 61 22.44 8.57 43.14
N LYS A 62 23.65 8.91 42.69
CA LYS A 62 23.95 9.17 41.27
C LYS A 62 23.86 7.91 40.40
N ILE A 63 24.35 6.77 40.88
CA ILE A 63 24.21 5.48 40.21
C ILE A 63 22.72 5.16 40.06
N LYS A 64 21.94 5.29 41.12
CA LYS A 64 20.49 5.06 41.09
C LYS A 64 19.79 5.94 40.06
N SER A 65 20.08 7.25 40.04
CA SER A 65 19.44 8.16 39.09
C SER A 65 19.80 7.85 37.62
N LEU A 66 21.04 7.46 37.35
CA LEU A 66 21.47 7.01 36.03
C LEU A 66 20.78 5.70 35.62
N THR A 67 20.69 4.73 36.53
CA THR A 67 19.98 3.47 36.30
C THR A 67 18.49 3.70 36.02
N ASP A 68 17.84 4.58 36.78
CA ASP A 68 16.42 4.93 36.58
C ASP A 68 16.20 5.60 35.21
N ALA A 69 17.10 6.51 34.81
CA ALA A 69 17.04 7.17 33.50
C ALA A 69 17.22 6.17 32.34
N GLU A 70 18.16 5.23 32.48
CA GLU A 70 18.38 4.17 31.50
C GLU A 70 17.16 3.25 31.38
N LEU A 71 16.63 2.78 32.51
CA LEU A 71 15.41 1.95 32.55
C LEU A 71 14.22 2.68 31.90
N PHE A 72 14.05 3.97 32.18
CA PHE A 72 13.02 4.79 31.55
C PHE A 72 13.18 4.86 30.03
N SER A 73 14.41 5.08 29.55
CA SER A 73 14.73 5.10 28.10
C SER A 73 14.40 3.78 27.44
N LEU A 74 14.85 2.65 28.01
CA LEU A 74 14.60 1.30 27.48
C LEU A 74 13.10 0.99 27.46
N LYS A 75 12.36 1.34 28.53
CA LYS A 75 10.91 1.19 28.59
C LYS A 75 10.22 1.97 27.48
N LYS A 76 10.61 3.22 27.24
CA LYS A 76 10.05 4.07 26.17
C LYS A 76 10.31 3.46 24.79
N GLN A 77 11.52 2.97 24.53
CA GLN A 77 11.87 2.31 23.27
C GLN A 77 11.03 1.05 23.04
N LEU A 78 10.85 0.23 24.08
CA LEU A 78 10.02 -0.98 24.00
C LEU A 78 8.54 -0.63 23.72
N GLN A 79 8.01 0.41 24.37
CA GLN A 79 6.65 0.90 24.11
C GLN A 79 6.48 1.38 22.66
N GLN A 80 7.45 2.13 22.13
CA GLN A 80 7.44 2.57 20.72
C GLN A 80 7.46 1.38 19.76
N ARG A 81 8.28 0.36 20.05
CA ARG A 81 8.36 -0.87 19.26
C ARG A 81 7.05 -1.66 19.28
N ARG A 82 6.46 -1.85 20.46
CA ARG A 82 5.12 -2.43 20.60
C ARG A 82 4.08 -1.68 19.77
N LYS A 83 4.07 -0.34 19.86
CA LYS A 83 3.15 0.49 19.08
C LYS A 83 3.34 0.30 17.57
N LYS A 84 4.58 0.24 17.08
CA LYS A 84 4.86 -0.03 15.67
C LYS A 84 4.29 -1.38 15.23
N ILE A 85 4.59 -2.46 15.96
CA ILE A 85 4.10 -3.81 15.64
C ILE A 85 2.57 -3.86 15.59
N VAL A 86 1.91 -3.29 16.59
CA VAL A 86 0.44 -3.30 16.69
C VAL A 86 -0.18 -2.45 15.59
N ASN A 87 0.28 -1.22 15.37
CA ASN A 87 -0.29 -0.34 14.34
C ASN A 87 -0.18 -0.91 12.92
N THR A 88 0.76 -1.82 12.67
CA THR A 88 0.87 -2.51 11.39
C THR A 88 -0.34 -3.37 11.08
N THR A 89 -1.09 -3.86 12.08
CA THR A 89 -2.34 -4.59 11.82
C THR A 89 -3.39 -3.68 11.19
N ASP A 90 -3.44 -2.42 11.61
CA ASP A 90 -4.40 -1.45 11.10
C ASP A 90 -4.08 -1.09 9.66
N PHE A 91 -2.79 -0.95 9.34
CA PHE A 91 -2.32 -0.80 7.96
C PHE A 91 -2.73 -2.00 7.09
N VAL A 92 -2.44 -3.23 7.54
CA VAL A 92 -2.75 -4.45 6.77
C VAL A 92 -4.26 -4.58 6.54
N PHE A 93 -5.07 -4.29 7.57
CA PHE A 93 -6.52 -4.31 7.47
C PHE A 93 -7.02 -3.26 6.47
N ALA A 94 -6.58 -2.00 6.60
CA ALA A 94 -6.97 -0.92 5.71
C ALA A 94 -6.57 -1.20 4.25
N ALA A 95 -5.34 -1.68 4.03
CA ALA A 95 -4.86 -2.04 2.70
C ALA A 95 -5.68 -3.17 2.07
N ASN A 96 -6.03 -4.20 2.84
CA ASN A 96 -6.91 -5.28 2.38
C ASN A 96 -8.32 -4.77 2.04
N VAL A 97 -8.89 -3.89 2.86
CA VAL A 97 -10.19 -3.25 2.58
C VAL A 97 -10.11 -2.43 1.28
N SER A 98 -9.08 -1.62 1.09
CA SER A 98 -8.88 -0.82 -0.13
C SER A 98 -8.74 -1.70 -1.39
N LEU A 99 -7.95 -2.77 -1.32
CA LEU A 99 -7.79 -3.72 -2.44
C LEU A 99 -9.12 -4.44 -2.76
N ASN A 100 -9.92 -4.77 -1.75
CA ASN A 100 -11.26 -5.34 -1.94
C ASN A 100 -12.24 -4.31 -2.51
N ALA A 101 -12.18 -3.04 -2.11
CA ALA A 101 -13.01 -1.97 -2.67
C ALA A 101 -12.71 -1.74 -4.16
N ILE A 102 -11.44 -1.81 -4.56
CA ILE A 102 -11.05 -1.78 -5.98
C ILE A 102 -11.67 -2.97 -6.75
N LYS A 103 -11.99 -4.09 -6.08
CA LYS A 103 -12.76 -5.19 -6.70
C LYS A 103 -14.21 -4.80 -6.97
N GLN A 104 -14.83 -4.05 -6.06
CA GLN A 104 -16.24 -3.65 -6.16
C GLN A 104 -16.48 -2.51 -7.15
N LEU A 105 -15.43 -1.88 -7.68
CA LEU A 105 -15.49 -1.06 -8.89
C LEU A 105 -15.74 -1.91 -10.16
N ASP A 106 -16.58 -2.95 -10.04
CA ASP A 106 -17.14 -3.84 -11.07
C ASP A 106 -18.05 -3.09 -12.08
N ALA A 107 -17.90 -1.76 -12.19
CA ALA A 107 -18.38 -0.94 -13.30
C ALA A 107 -17.85 -1.42 -14.67
N THR A 108 -16.94 -2.39 -14.69
CA THR A 108 -16.57 -3.17 -15.87
C THR A 108 -17.76 -3.90 -16.49
N SER A 109 -18.67 -4.49 -15.71
CA SER A 109 -19.85 -5.20 -16.27
C SER A 109 -20.82 -4.22 -16.93
N ASP A 110 -21.15 -3.12 -16.25
CA ASP A 110 -22.04 -2.09 -16.77
C ASP A 110 -21.45 -1.40 -17.99
N TYR A 111 -20.13 -1.14 -17.96
CA TYR A 111 -19.43 -0.57 -19.10
C TYR A 111 -19.35 -1.53 -20.29
N LEU A 112 -18.94 -2.79 -20.09
CA LEU A 112 -18.88 -3.76 -21.17
C LEU A 112 -20.26 -3.96 -21.77
N THR A 113 -21.31 -3.99 -20.94
CA THR A 113 -22.71 -4.02 -21.39
C THR A 113 -23.06 -2.78 -22.22
N LYS A 114 -22.66 -1.58 -21.79
CA LYS A 114 -22.91 -0.32 -22.52
C LYS A 114 -22.11 -0.22 -23.82
N ILE A 115 -20.86 -0.66 -23.86
CA ILE A 115 -20.06 -0.69 -25.09
C ILE A 115 -20.59 -1.76 -26.04
N SER A 116 -20.92 -2.95 -25.55
CA SER A 116 -21.58 -4.00 -26.33
C SER A 116 -22.92 -3.53 -26.87
N SER A 117 -23.69 -2.74 -26.10
CA SER A 117 -24.93 -2.14 -26.60
C SER A 117 -24.67 -1.12 -27.71
N LEU A 118 -23.66 -0.25 -27.58
CA LEU A 118 -23.30 0.73 -28.62
C LEU A 118 -22.69 0.08 -29.86
N ASN A 119 -22.05 -1.08 -29.68
CA ASN A 119 -21.55 -1.95 -30.74
C ASN A 119 -22.63 -2.85 -31.34
N ASN A 120 -23.90 -2.67 -30.98
CA ASN A 120 -25.01 -3.30 -31.69
C ASN A 120 -25.37 -2.41 -32.90
N PRO A 121 -25.33 -2.91 -34.15
CA PRO A 121 -25.66 -2.11 -35.33
C PRO A 121 -27.12 -1.63 -35.37
N GLU A 122 -28.01 -2.23 -34.57
CA GLU A 122 -29.40 -1.80 -34.40
C GLU A 122 -29.61 -0.84 -33.23
N ASN A 123 -28.56 -0.52 -32.46
CA ASN A 123 -28.67 0.42 -31.35
C ASN A 123 -29.03 1.81 -31.85
N ALA A 124 -30.19 2.32 -31.40
CA ALA A 124 -30.67 3.66 -31.74
C ALA A 124 -30.29 4.74 -30.70
N GLU A 125 -29.64 4.37 -29.58
CA GLU A 125 -29.19 5.30 -28.53
C GLU A 125 -28.12 6.27 -29.04
N LEU A 126 -27.39 5.89 -30.11
CA LEU A 126 -26.46 6.76 -30.84
C LEU A 126 -27.18 7.83 -31.71
N GLY A 127 -28.52 7.78 -31.80
CA GLY A 127 -29.33 8.66 -32.63
C GLY A 127 -29.47 8.19 -34.09
N PHE A 128 -28.96 6.99 -34.41
CA PHE A 128 -29.13 6.32 -35.70
C PHE A 128 -29.03 4.80 -35.53
N SER A 129 -29.72 4.02 -36.38
CA SER A 129 -29.42 2.59 -36.58
C SER A 129 -28.53 2.45 -37.82
N LEU A 130 -27.45 1.67 -37.73
CA LEU A 130 -26.54 1.45 -38.84
C LEU A 130 -27.26 0.81 -40.02
N SER A 131 -28.12 -0.18 -39.77
CA SER A 131 -28.93 -0.84 -40.79
C SER A 131 -29.79 0.14 -41.57
N ASN A 132 -30.47 1.04 -40.85
CA ASN A 132 -31.29 2.09 -41.46
C ASN A 132 -30.44 3.09 -42.27
N GLN A 133 -29.31 3.54 -41.73
CA GLN A 133 -28.45 4.50 -42.43
C GLN A 133 -27.81 3.92 -43.68
N ILE A 134 -27.35 2.66 -43.62
CA ILE A 134 -26.79 1.98 -44.80
C ILE A 134 -27.88 1.80 -45.86
N ALA A 135 -29.11 1.42 -45.48
CA ALA A 135 -30.22 1.33 -46.42
C ALA A 135 -30.52 2.67 -47.12
N ILE A 136 -30.55 3.77 -46.36
CA ILE A 136 -30.74 5.13 -46.90
C ILE A 136 -29.60 5.52 -47.85
N ILE A 137 -28.35 5.23 -47.48
CA ILE A 137 -27.16 5.54 -48.29
C ILE A 137 -27.16 4.76 -49.60
N ILE A 138 -27.52 3.47 -49.57
CA ILE A 138 -27.64 2.63 -50.76
C ILE A 138 -28.81 3.11 -51.63
N GLU A 139 -29.95 3.44 -51.02
CA GLU A 139 -31.09 3.98 -51.75
C GLU A 139 -30.74 5.29 -52.47
N LYS A 140 -30.11 6.23 -51.77
CA LYS A 140 -29.74 7.54 -52.30
C LYS A 140 -28.68 7.46 -53.40
N ASN A 141 -27.63 6.67 -53.20
CA ASN A 141 -26.46 6.70 -54.09
C ASN A 141 -26.54 5.66 -55.21
N ILE A 142 -27.21 4.53 -54.98
CA ILE A 142 -27.18 3.36 -55.88
C ILE A 142 -28.53 3.19 -56.60
N PHE A 143 -29.65 3.15 -55.86
CA PHE A 143 -30.98 2.98 -56.48
C PHE A 143 -31.56 4.29 -57.05
N LYS A 144 -31.34 5.45 -56.42
CA LYS A 144 -31.84 6.76 -56.87
C LYS A 144 -33.33 6.75 -57.24
N GLY A 145 -34.16 6.10 -56.42
CA GLY A 145 -35.61 5.96 -56.66
C GLY A 145 -36.00 4.82 -57.61
N LYS A 146 -35.04 4.10 -58.22
CA LYS A 146 -35.32 2.92 -59.05
C LYS A 146 -35.75 1.73 -58.19
N SER A 147 -36.61 0.88 -58.75
CA SER A 147 -37.10 -0.34 -58.09
C SER A 147 -36.15 -1.53 -58.21
N LYS A 148 -35.15 -1.47 -59.12
CA LYS A 148 -34.22 -2.58 -59.41
C LYS A 148 -32.83 -2.07 -59.85
N ILE A 149 -31.80 -2.89 -59.62
CA ILE A 149 -30.43 -2.73 -60.15
C ILE A 149 -29.97 -4.09 -60.66
N ASN A 150 -29.43 -4.13 -61.88
CA ASN A 150 -28.96 -5.38 -62.51
C ASN A 150 -30.00 -6.52 -62.42
N GLY A 151 -31.28 -6.20 -62.62
CA GLY A 151 -32.41 -7.15 -62.52
C GLY A 151 -32.85 -7.53 -61.08
N ILE A 152 -32.08 -7.16 -60.05
CA ILE A 152 -32.38 -7.44 -58.64
C ILE A 152 -33.32 -6.36 -58.08
N LYS A 153 -34.45 -6.77 -57.49
CA LYS A 153 -35.39 -5.86 -56.81
C LYS A 153 -34.74 -5.21 -55.58
N LYS A 154 -35.01 -3.92 -55.38
CA LYS A 154 -34.54 -3.11 -54.24
C LYS A 154 -34.79 -3.79 -52.90
N SER A 155 -36.00 -4.29 -52.66
CA SER A 155 -36.36 -4.97 -51.41
C SER A 155 -35.49 -6.20 -51.14
N LYS A 156 -35.26 -7.03 -52.17
CA LYS A 156 -34.40 -8.21 -52.07
C LYS A 156 -32.94 -7.82 -51.80
N PHE A 157 -32.45 -6.77 -52.43
CA PHE A 157 -31.09 -6.27 -52.21
C PHE A 157 -30.90 -5.74 -50.78
N LEU A 158 -31.83 -4.92 -50.28
CA LEU A 158 -31.77 -4.38 -48.92
C LEU A 158 -31.89 -5.47 -47.86
N LEU A 159 -32.65 -6.55 -48.10
CA LEU A 159 -32.68 -7.72 -47.22
C LEU A 159 -31.33 -8.44 -47.13
N PHE A 160 -30.57 -8.54 -48.24
CA PHE A 160 -29.22 -9.09 -48.19
C PHE A 160 -28.27 -8.20 -47.39
N VAL A 161 -28.37 -6.89 -47.56
CA VAL A 161 -27.60 -5.90 -46.78
C VAL A 161 -27.92 -6.02 -45.29
N ASP A 162 -29.19 -6.05 -44.93
CA ASP A 162 -29.66 -6.22 -43.55
C ASP A 162 -29.13 -7.51 -42.92
N ASN A 163 -29.17 -8.63 -43.66
CA ASN A 163 -28.60 -9.90 -43.21
C ASN A 163 -27.08 -9.86 -43.03
N ILE A 164 -26.33 -9.16 -43.87
CA ILE A 164 -24.87 -9.00 -43.70
C ILE A 164 -24.56 -8.21 -42.42
N ILE A 165 -25.37 -7.21 -42.08
CA ILE A 165 -25.19 -6.40 -40.86
C ILE A 165 -25.53 -7.20 -39.60
N LYS A 166 -26.66 -7.93 -39.64
CA LYS A 166 -27.14 -8.76 -38.52
C LYS A 166 -26.35 -10.05 -38.32
N SER A 167 -25.68 -10.52 -39.36
CA SER A 167 -24.85 -11.73 -39.33
C SER A 167 -23.54 -11.49 -40.09
N PRO A 168 -22.60 -10.77 -39.46
CA PRO A 168 -21.30 -10.46 -40.06
C PRO A 168 -20.53 -11.72 -40.46
N ILE A 169 -19.97 -11.74 -41.67
CA ILE A 169 -19.13 -12.85 -42.13
C ILE A 169 -17.74 -12.71 -41.49
N THR A 170 -17.47 -13.47 -40.43
CA THR A 170 -16.21 -13.43 -39.67
C THR A 170 -15.08 -14.22 -40.36
N LYS A 171 -14.66 -13.81 -41.56
CA LYS A 171 -13.56 -14.49 -42.30
C LYS A 171 -12.18 -13.82 -42.22
N THR A 172 -12.03 -12.67 -41.54
CA THR A 172 -10.73 -11.98 -41.43
C THR A 172 -10.32 -11.74 -39.98
N ILE A 173 -9.17 -12.30 -39.60
CA ILE A 173 -8.57 -12.38 -38.26
C ILE A 173 -8.01 -11.04 -37.73
N SER A 174 -8.12 -9.93 -38.49
CA SER A 174 -7.37 -8.70 -38.19
C SER A 174 -8.20 -7.46 -37.79
N SER A 175 -9.51 -7.44 -37.97
CA SER A 175 -10.34 -6.31 -37.53
C SER A 175 -11.08 -6.70 -36.25
N ALA A 176 -10.81 -5.97 -35.17
CA ALA A 176 -11.33 -6.24 -33.83
C ALA A 176 -12.88 -6.15 -33.69
N MET A 177 -13.64 -5.99 -34.79
CA MET A 177 -15.10 -5.89 -34.73
C MET A 177 -15.84 -6.45 -35.96
N PRO A 178 -16.88 -7.29 -35.76
CA PRO A 178 -17.76 -7.81 -36.81
C PRO A 178 -18.46 -6.76 -37.68
N ILE A 179 -18.81 -5.59 -37.13
CA ILE A 179 -19.53 -4.52 -37.86
C ILE A 179 -18.69 -3.91 -38.99
N VAL A 180 -17.40 -3.70 -38.75
CA VAL A 180 -16.47 -3.14 -39.75
C VAL A 180 -16.40 -4.05 -40.98
N ASN A 181 -16.34 -5.37 -40.75
CA ASN A 181 -16.37 -6.37 -41.82
C ASN A 181 -17.71 -6.36 -42.57
N SER A 182 -18.82 -6.13 -41.87
CA SER A 182 -20.14 -6.03 -42.48
C SER A 182 -20.23 -4.85 -43.44
N ILE A 183 -19.74 -3.67 -43.04
CA ILE A 183 -19.68 -2.49 -43.91
C ILE A 183 -18.84 -2.77 -45.16
N LYS A 184 -17.69 -3.43 -45.01
CA LYS A 184 -16.83 -3.82 -46.13
C LYS A 184 -17.52 -4.81 -47.09
N SER A 185 -18.15 -5.86 -46.54
CA SER A 185 -18.91 -6.83 -47.34
C SER A 185 -20.07 -6.20 -48.10
N ILE A 186 -20.72 -5.17 -47.54
CA ILE A 186 -21.77 -4.41 -48.21
C ILE A 186 -21.19 -3.59 -49.36
N VAL A 187 -20.04 -2.94 -49.17
CA VAL A 187 -19.35 -2.22 -50.24
C VAL A 187 -19.00 -3.18 -51.38
N ASP A 188 -18.46 -4.36 -51.07
CA ASP A 188 -18.10 -5.37 -52.07
C ASP A 188 -19.34 -5.92 -52.81
N LEU A 189 -20.43 -6.18 -52.08
CA LEU A 189 -21.73 -6.57 -52.66
C LEU A 189 -22.27 -5.51 -53.62
N VAL A 190 -22.20 -4.23 -53.22
CA VAL A 190 -22.67 -3.12 -54.04
C VAL A 190 -21.79 -2.98 -55.27
N ILE A 191 -20.46 -3.02 -55.15
CA ILE A 191 -19.53 -2.95 -56.28
C ILE A 191 -19.80 -4.08 -57.28
N GLY A 192 -19.93 -5.32 -56.80
CA GLY A 192 -20.15 -6.50 -57.66
C GLY A 192 -21.47 -6.47 -58.43
N ASN A 193 -22.51 -5.82 -57.90
CA ASN A 193 -23.80 -5.66 -58.58
C ASN A 193 -23.89 -4.36 -59.40
N ALA A 194 -23.27 -3.28 -58.94
CA ALA A 194 -23.25 -1.98 -59.61
C ALA A 194 -22.44 -2.01 -60.91
N ILE A 195 -21.27 -2.67 -60.92
CA ILE A 195 -20.41 -2.77 -62.12
C ILE A 195 -21.13 -3.45 -63.30
N LYS A 196 -22.11 -4.32 -63.01
CA LYS A 196 -22.88 -5.04 -64.04
C LYS A 196 -24.04 -4.22 -64.61
N ASP A 197 -24.44 -3.13 -63.95
CA ASP A 197 -25.53 -2.26 -64.40
C ASP A 197 -24.96 -1.03 -65.13
N LYS A 198 -25.29 -0.89 -66.43
CA LYS A 198 -24.85 0.23 -67.27
C LYS A 198 -25.25 1.61 -66.72
N ASN A 199 -26.23 1.66 -65.82
CA ASN A 199 -26.78 2.90 -65.28
C ASN A 199 -26.15 3.33 -63.94
N VAL A 200 -25.23 2.54 -63.38
CA VAL A 200 -24.52 2.91 -62.15
C VAL A 200 -23.11 3.37 -62.52
N SER A 201 -22.85 4.67 -62.38
CA SER A 201 -21.54 5.25 -62.67
C SER A 201 -20.54 4.95 -61.55
N ILE A 202 -19.25 5.03 -61.87
CA ILE A 202 -18.15 4.95 -60.90
C ILE A 202 -18.32 6.01 -59.80
N ASN A 203 -18.79 7.21 -60.14
CA ASN A 203 -19.04 8.29 -59.17
C ASN A 203 -20.06 7.89 -58.09
N HIS A 204 -21.07 7.08 -58.43
CA HIS A 204 -22.04 6.58 -57.45
C HIS A 204 -21.39 5.67 -56.40
N ILE A 205 -20.43 4.84 -56.84
CA ILE A 205 -19.67 3.95 -55.96
C ILE A 205 -18.73 4.75 -55.07
N VAL A 206 -18.10 5.82 -55.60
CA VAL A 206 -17.24 6.72 -54.82
C VAL A 206 -18.04 7.44 -53.73
N GLU A 207 -19.22 7.97 -54.05
CA GLU A 207 -20.09 8.65 -53.07
C GLU A 207 -20.65 7.68 -52.01
N LEU A 208 -20.96 6.43 -52.39
CA LEU A 208 -21.30 5.38 -51.44
C LEU A 208 -20.15 5.14 -50.45
N LYS A 209 -18.93 4.90 -50.96
CA LYS A 209 -17.75 4.67 -50.11
C LYS A 209 -17.50 5.84 -49.17
N LYS A 210 -17.61 7.08 -49.66
CA LYS A 210 -17.46 8.30 -48.87
C LYS A 210 -18.52 8.40 -47.76
N SER A 211 -19.78 8.08 -48.07
CA SER A 211 -20.88 8.10 -47.10
C SER A 211 -20.74 7.01 -46.02
N LEU A 212 -20.32 5.80 -46.41
CA LEU A 212 -20.11 4.68 -45.48
C LEU A 212 -18.85 4.84 -44.60
N LYS A 213 -17.83 5.56 -45.10
CA LYS A 213 -16.58 5.82 -44.38
C LYS A 213 -16.81 6.47 -43.01
N VAL A 214 -17.79 7.37 -42.87
CA VAL A 214 -18.10 8.03 -41.60
C VAL A 214 -18.52 7.02 -40.53
N TYR A 215 -19.33 6.03 -40.90
CA TYR A 215 -19.76 4.97 -40.00
C TYR A 215 -18.64 3.98 -39.70
N LEU A 216 -17.82 3.66 -40.70
CA LEU A 216 -16.62 2.84 -40.53
C LEU A 216 -15.68 3.46 -39.49
N GLU A 217 -15.34 4.74 -39.63
CA GLU A 217 -14.48 5.48 -38.71
C GLU A 217 -15.07 5.54 -37.29
N HIS A 218 -16.39 5.67 -37.17
CA HIS A 218 -17.08 5.64 -35.89
C HIS A 218 -16.90 4.30 -35.16
N TYR A 219 -17.22 3.18 -35.83
CA TYR A 219 -17.10 1.85 -35.23
C TYR A 219 -15.65 1.42 -35.03
N GLU A 220 -14.71 1.82 -35.89
CA GLU A 220 -13.27 1.64 -35.64
C GLU A 220 -12.79 2.43 -34.42
N GLY A 221 -13.31 3.65 -34.21
CA GLY A 221 -13.03 4.46 -33.03
C GLY A 221 -13.55 3.80 -31.75
N LEU A 222 -14.79 3.31 -31.76
CA LEU A 222 -15.38 2.57 -30.65
C LEU A 222 -14.58 1.29 -30.34
N ALA A 223 -14.20 0.53 -31.36
CA ALA A 223 -13.38 -0.67 -31.21
C ALA A 223 -12.04 -0.37 -30.53
N LYS A 224 -11.33 0.65 -30.98
CA LYS A 224 -10.05 1.08 -30.40
C LYS A 224 -10.22 1.50 -28.94
N CYS A 225 -11.28 2.25 -28.62
CA CYS A 225 -11.59 2.64 -27.25
C CYS A 225 -11.87 1.42 -26.35
N GLN A 226 -12.64 0.44 -26.85
CA GLN A 226 -12.92 -0.79 -26.11
C GLN A 226 -11.64 -1.58 -25.83
N VAL A 227 -10.82 -1.83 -26.86
CA VAL A 227 -9.56 -2.58 -26.72
C VAL A 227 -8.63 -1.88 -25.72
N ASN A 228 -8.45 -0.56 -25.84
CA ASN A 228 -7.62 0.21 -24.92
C ASN A 228 -8.14 0.14 -23.48
N PHE A 229 -9.46 0.23 -23.29
CA PHE A 229 -10.06 0.09 -21.96
C PHE A 229 -9.83 -1.29 -21.37
N GLU A 230 -10.11 -2.35 -22.13
CA GLU A 230 -9.90 -3.73 -21.68
C GLU A 230 -8.43 -3.99 -21.33
N GLN A 231 -7.50 -3.48 -22.14
CA GLN A 231 -6.06 -3.60 -21.87
C GLN A 231 -5.66 -2.85 -20.60
N ASN A 232 -6.15 -1.62 -20.40
CA ASN A 232 -5.89 -0.84 -19.19
C ASN A 232 -6.45 -1.57 -17.95
N LEU A 233 -7.69 -2.06 -18.02
CA LEU A 233 -8.28 -2.84 -16.92
C LEU A 233 -7.49 -4.12 -16.60
N ARG A 234 -7.06 -4.87 -17.62
CA ARG A 234 -6.23 -6.08 -17.41
C ARG A 234 -4.91 -5.73 -16.72
N THR A 235 -4.28 -4.63 -17.12
CA THR A 235 -3.03 -4.15 -16.52
C THR A 235 -3.23 -3.81 -15.04
N LEU A 236 -4.31 -3.11 -14.72
CA LEU A 236 -4.66 -2.76 -13.35
C LEU A 236 -4.99 -4.00 -12.50
N ASP A 237 -5.69 -4.99 -13.06
CA ASP A 237 -6.00 -6.26 -12.36
C ASP A 237 -4.74 -7.08 -12.04
N ILE A 238 -3.78 -7.12 -12.96
CA ILE A 238 -2.48 -7.78 -12.73
C ILE A 238 -1.73 -7.09 -11.57
N ARG A 239 -1.62 -5.75 -11.59
CA ARG A 239 -0.98 -4.98 -10.51
C ARG A 239 -1.66 -5.21 -9.16
N LYS A 240 -2.99 -5.21 -9.14
CA LYS A 240 -3.78 -5.54 -7.96
C LYS A 240 -3.46 -6.93 -7.39
N LYS A 241 -3.42 -7.96 -8.24
CA LYS A 241 -3.05 -9.33 -7.83
C LYS A 241 -1.63 -9.36 -7.24
N GLY A 242 -0.69 -8.62 -7.84
CA GLY A 242 0.65 -8.42 -7.30
C GLY A 242 0.64 -7.80 -5.89
N LEU A 243 -0.17 -6.76 -5.67
CA LEU A 243 -0.33 -6.12 -4.35
C LEU A 243 -0.94 -7.04 -3.31
N VAL A 244 -1.97 -7.82 -3.68
CA VAL A 244 -2.57 -8.82 -2.78
C VAL A 244 -1.52 -9.86 -2.36
N LEU A 245 -0.69 -10.32 -3.30
CA LEU A 245 0.40 -11.25 -3.01
C LEU A 245 1.44 -10.63 -2.08
N LEU A 246 1.89 -9.40 -2.36
CA LEU A 246 2.85 -8.68 -1.52
C LEU A 246 2.32 -8.47 -0.10
N LEU A 247 1.06 -8.07 0.04
CA LEU A 247 0.43 -7.87 1.35
C LEU A 247 0.22 -9.20 2.09
N THR A 248 -0.03 -10.29 1.37
CA THR A 248 -0.10 -11.66 1.93
C THR A 248 1.26 -12.11 2.47
N GLN A 249 2.33 -11.91 1.70
CA GLN A 249 3.70 -12.20 2.13
C GLN A 249 4.08 -11.36 3.35
N TYR A 250 3.83 -10.05 3.28
CA TYR A 250 4.06 -9.12 4.39
C TYR A 250 3.37 -9.58 5.68
N THR A 251 2.07 -9.86 5.60
CA THR A 251 1.26 -10.34 6.74
C THR A 251 1.78 -11.66 7.29
N THR A 252 2.17 -12.57 6.39
CA THR A 252 2.73 -13.88 6.77
C THR A 252 4.04 -13.73 7.52
N GLU A 253 4.98 -12.95 6.99
CA GLU A 253 6.27 -12.70 7.64
C GLU A 253 6.11 -12.04 9.01
N ARG A 254 5.22 -11.04 9.12
CA ARG A 254 4.99 -10.36 10.39
C ARG A 254 4.38 -11.31 11.43
N SER A 255 3.42 -12.13 11.02
CA SER A 255 2.83 -13.16 11.88
C SER A 255 3.88 -14.17 12.34
N ASN A 256 4.70 -14.66 11.42
CA ASN A 256 5.73 -15.66 11.70
C ASN A 256 6.92 -15.12 12.51
N THR A 257 7.17 -13.80 12.46
CA THR A 257 8.15 -13.15 13.34
C THR A 257 7.68 -13.20 14.80
N LEU A 258 6.40 -12.89 15.05
CA LEU A 258 5.83 -12.94 16.40
C LEU A 258 5.65 -14.37 16.93
N ASN A 259 5.29 -15.28 16.04
CA ASN A 259 5.07 -16.68 16.37
C ASN A 259 5.56 -17.57 15.22
N PRO A 260 6.76 -18.17 15.33
CA PRO A 260 7.34 -18.99 14.27
C PRO A 260 6.38 -20.08 13.77
N ASN A 261 6.31 -20.24 12.45
CA ASN A 261 5.47 -21.23 11.76
C ASN A 261 3.96 -21.12 12.03
N MET A 262 3.47 -19.95 12.47
CA MET A 262 2.04 -19.71 12.71
C MET A 262 1.20 -19.81 11.43
N ILE A 263 1.75 -19.36 10.30
CA ILE A 263 1.13 -19.47 8.98
C ILE A 263 1.99 -20.39 8.12
N SER A 264 1.42 -21.51 7.73
CA SER A 264 2.08 -22.50 6.88
C SER A 264 1.85 -22.24 5.39
N GLU A 265 2.60 -22.90 4.52
CA GLU A 265 2.36 -22.88 3.06
C GLU A 265 0.95 -23.36 2.67
N LYS A 266 0.33 -24.22 3.49
CA LYS A 266 -1.05 -24.68 3.27
C LYS A 266 -2.07 -23.57 3.54
N ASP A 267 -1.80 -22.70 4.52
CA ASP A 267 -2.66 -21.57 4.86
C ASP A 267 -2.60 -20.45 3.80
N LYS A 268 -1.49 -20.33 3.06
CA LYS A 268 -1.32 -19.30 2.01
C LYS A 268 -2.26 -19.47 0.80
N LYS A 269 -2.94 -20.62 0.67
CA LYS A 269 -3.97 -20.83 -0.34
C LYS A 269 -5.30 -20.15 0.01
N THR A 270 -5.47 -19.70 1.26
CA THR A 270 -6.67 -18.98 1.70
C THR A 270 -6.61 -17.52 1.27
N SER A 271 -7.78 -16.86 1.22
CA SER A 271 -7.81 -15.44 0.88
C SER A 271 -7.09 -14.59 1.94
N LEU A 272 -6.48 -13.49 1.52
CA LEU A 272 -5.82 -12.55 2.44
C LEU A 272 -6.73 -12.13 3.60
N THR A 273 -8.02 -11.92 3.34
CA THR A 273 -9.00 -11.56 4.37
C THR A 273 -9.15 -12.66 5.43
N GLN A 274 -9.21 -13.93 5.02
CA GLN A 274 -9.27 -15.06 5.95
C GLN A 274 -7.97 -15.18 6.75
N LEU A 275 -6.83 -15.00 6.10
CA LEU A 275 -5.51 -15.04 6.74
C LEU A 275 -5.37 -13.95 7.82
N ILE A 276 -5.76 -12.70 7.51
CA ILE A 276 -5.77 -11.59 8.47
C ILE A 276 -6.67 -11.91 9.66
N ASN A 277 -7.92 -12.30 9.40
CA ASN A 277 -8.89 -12.56 10.46
C ASN A 277 -8.47 -13.71 11.39
N ARG A 278 -7.81 -14.72 10.85
CA ARG A 278 -7.39 -15.89 11.61
C ARG A 278 -6.10 -15.67 12.40
N TYR A 279 -5.16 -14.90 11.88
CA TYR A 279 -3.79 -14.89 12.40
C TYR A 279 -3.21 -13.51 12.72
N TYR A 280 -3.77 -12.42 12.17
CA TYR A 280 -3.12 -11.11 12.19
C TYR A 280 -4.08 -9.96 12.51
N THR A 281 -5.10 -10.21 13.34
CA THR A 281 -5.94 -9.13 13.87
C THR A 281 -5.19 -8.34 14.95
N ASN A 282 -5.62 -7.11 15.18
CA ASN A 282 -5.06 -6.24 16.22
C ASN A 282 -5.03 -6.96 17.59
N THR A 283 -6.14 -7.59 17.98
CA THR A 283 -6.25 -8.37 19.22
C THR A 283 -5.22 -9.50 19.31
N ILE A 284 -5.08 -10.31 18.26
CA ILE A 284 -4.14 -11.44 18.24
C ILE A 284 -2.71 -10.94 18.39
N VAL A 285 -2.33 -9.91 17.62
CA VAL A 285 -0.98 -9.35 17.65
C VAL A 285 -0.69 -8.71 19.02
N GLN A 286 -1.63 -7.95 19.59
CA GLN A 286 -1.49 -7.40 20.94
C GLN A 286 -1.26 -8.48 21.99
N GLN A 287 -2.07 -9.55 21.96
CA GLN A 287 -1.93 -10.67 22.89
C GLN A 287 -0.57 -11.35 22.76
N LYS A 288 -0.09 -11.59 21.52
CA LYS A 288 1.22 -12.22 21.28
C LYS A 288 2.38 -11.35 21.78
N VAL A 289 2.34 -10.05 21.49
CA VAL A 289 3.35 -9.11 22.01
C VAL A 289 3.31 -9.04 23.53
N ALA A 290 2.13 -9.00 24.14
CA ALA A 290 1.97 -9.02 25.59
C ALA A 290 2.49 -10.32 26.22
N GLN A 291 2.22 -11.48 25.61
CA GLN A 291 2.76 -12.77 26.04
C GLN A 291 4.28 -12.76 26.09
N ILE A 292 4.96 -12.27 25.03
CA ILE A 292 6.43 -12.19 25.00
C ILE A 292 6.95 -11.27 26.11
N ILE A 293 6.35 -10.08 26.27
CA ILE A 293 6.81 -9.09 27.27
C ILE A 293 6.58 -9.60 28.71
N ASN A 294 5.44 -10.23 28.97
CA ASN A 294 5.04 -10.69 30.31
C ASN A 294 5.86 -11.88 30.82
N LEU A 295 6.60 -12.59 29.95
CA LEU A 295 7.54 -13.64 30.40
C LEU A 295 8.67 -13.06 31.26
N LYS A 296 9.08 -11.81 31.01
CA LYS A 296 10.14 -11.11 31.76
C LYS A 296 9.83 -9.61 31.87
N PRO A 297 8.84 -9.19 32.68
CA PRO A 297 8.22 -7.85 32.57
C PRO A 297 9.19 -6.68 32.79
N PHE A 298 10.28 -6.88 33.53
CA PHE A 298 11.27 -5.84 33.85
C PHE A 298 12.55 -5.90 33.01
N SER A 299 12.70 -6.92 32.14
CA SER A 299 13.92 -7.12 31.33
C SER A 299 13.85 -6.37 29.99
N TYR A 300 13.76 -5.03 30.03
CA TYR A 300 13.60 -4.19 28.83
C TYR A 300 14.70 -4.40 27.78
N SER A 301 15.95 -4.53 28.21
CA SER A 301 17.09 -4.80 27.31
C SER A 301 16.92 -6.13 26.56
N ALA A 302 16.54 -7.19 27.26
CA ALA A 302 16.28 -8.51 26.66
C ALA A 302 15.15 -8.46 25.61
N HIS A 303 14.08 -7.72 25.89
CA HIS A 303 12.98 -7.51 24.93
C HIS A 303 13.38 -6.70 23.70
N LEU A 304 14.30 -5.74 23.86
CA LEU A 304 14.83 -4.95 22.74
C LEU A 304 15.78 -5.74 21.85
N THR A 305 16.35 -6.83 22.36
CA THR A 305 17.15 -7.79 21.58
C THR A 305 16.37 -9.02 21.10
N ASP A 306 15.13 -9.21 21.54
CA ASP A 306 14.30 -10.36 21.14
C ASP A 306 13.89 -10.23 19.66
N ASN A 307 14.35 -11.18 18.84
CA ASN A 307 14.06 -11.28 17.41
C ASN A 307 12.55 -11.26 17.10
N LYS A 308 11.70 -11.77 17.99
CA LYS A 308 10.24 -11.79 17.81
C LYS A 308 9.61 -10.40 17.92
N LEU A 309 10.26 -9.48 18.64
CA LEU A 309 9.83 -8.11 18.78
C LEU A 309 10.55 -7.17 17.81
N ILE A 310 11.52 -7.64 17.02
CA ILE A 310 12.21 -6.79 16.06
C ILE A 310 11.23 -6.36 14.96
N TYR A 311 11.14 -5.04 14.78
CA TYR A 311 10.46 -4.44 13.64
C TYR A 311 11.51 -3.99 12.62
N PRO A 312 11.75 -4.76 11.54
CA PRO A 312 12.82 -4.47 10.62
C PRO A 312 12.50 -3.26 9.74
N ASN A 313 13.53 -2.51 9.35
CA ASN A 313 13.37 -1.29 8.54
C ASN A 313 12.74 -1.57 7.17
N TYR A 314 13.03 -2.72 6.55
CA TYR A 314 12.43 -3.10 5.28
C TYR A 314 10.90 -3.23 5.36
N ALA A 315 10.35 -3.62 6.53
CA ALA A 315 8.90 -3.75 6.71
C ALA A 315 8.18 -2.39 6.72
N LEU A 316 8.87 -1.29 7.09
CA LEU A 316 8.32 0.06 6.92
C LEU A 316 8.31 0.45 5.45
N ASN A 317 9.40 0.19 4.74
CA ASN A 317 9.52 0.54 3.32
C ASN A 317 8.52 -0.24 2.46
N GLN A 318 8.34 -1.53 2.73
CA GLN A 318 7.37 -2.37 2.05
C GLN A 318 5.93 -1.90 2.32
N ALA A 319 5.59 -1.52 3.57
CA ALA A 319 4.28 -0.97 3.88
C ALA A 319 4.01 0.36 3.17
N LYS A 320 5.02 1.26 3.11
CA LYS A 320 4.92 2.51 2.35
C LYS A 320 4.73 2.25 0.86
N PHE A 321 5.53 1.38 0.27
CA PHE A 321 5.40 0.98 -1.12
C PHE A 321 4.01 0.44 -1.44
N ILE A 322 3.50 -0.51 -0.64
CA ILE A 322 2.15 -1.08 -0.83
C ILE A 322 1.08 0.02 -0.74
N ARG A 323 1.17 0.92 0.25
CA ARG A 323 0.24 2.05 0.40
C ARG A 323 0.23 2.94 -0.84
N ASP A 324 1.41 3.38 -1.27
CA ASP A 324 1.56 4.33 -2.37
C ASP A 324 1.07 3.71 -3.68
N GLU A 325 1.34 2.42 -3.88
CA GLU A 325 0.88 1.68 -5.06
C GLU A 325 -0.64 1.41 -5.02
N ILE A 326 -1.25 1.16 -3.85
CA ILE A 326 -2.72 1.09 -3.71
C ILE A 326 -3.36 2.43 -4.06
N GLU A 327 -2.78 3.54 -3.61
CA GLU A 327 -3.28 4.88 -3.92
C GLU A 327 -3.17 5.19 -5.42
N SER A 328 -2.03 4.89 -6.04
CA SER A 328 -1.84 5.03 -7.49
C SER A 328 -2.85 4.18 -8.25
N LEU A 329 -2.97 2.90 -7.89
CA LEU A 329 -3.90 1.96 -8.50
C LEU A 329 -5.34 2.45 -8.40
N SER A 330 -5.76 2.95 -7.23
CA SER A 330 -7.10 3.51 -7.04
C SER A 330 -7.35 4.74 -7.92
N LYS A 331 -6.37 5.63 -8.06
CA LYS A 331 -6.46 6.82 -8.92
C LYS A 331 -6.53 6.43 -10.39
N GLU A 332 -5.76 5.43 -10.81
CA GLU A 332 -5.74 4.93 -12.19
C GLU A 332 -7.02 4.17 -12.57
N TYR A 333 -7.59 3.39 -11.65
CA TYR A 333 -8.92 2.83 -11.84
C TYR A 333 -9.95 3.95 -12.03
N ALA A 334 -9.98 4.92 -11.12
CA ALA A 334 -10.92 6.05 -11.22
C ALA A 334 -10.73 6.85 -12.52
N SER A 335 -9.49 7.13 -12.92
CA SER A 335 -9.20 7.88 -14.15
C SER A 335 -9.56 7.11 -15.42
N THR A 336 -9.38 5.78 -15.42
CA THR A 336 -9.80 4.91 -16.53
C THR A 336 -11.31 5.01 -16.75
N PHE A 337 -12.10 5.04 -15.68
CA PHE A 337 -13.55 5.25 -15.77
C PHE A 337 -13.95 6.70 -16.09
N ILE A 338 -13.24 7.71 -15.57
CA ILE A 338 -13.54 9.14 -15.80
C ILE A 338 -13.18 9.59 -17.22
N ASN A 339 -12.01 9.18 -17.75
CA ASN A 339 -11.59 9.52 -19.12
C ASN A 339 -12.52 8.92 -20.18
N LEU A 340 -13.31 7.91 -19.79
CA LEU A 340 -14.36 7.30 -20.57
C LEU A 340 -15.72 7.99 -20.46
N ASN A 341 -15.81 9.22 -19.92
CA ASN A 341 -17.04 10.00 -19.99
C ASN A 341 -17.43 10.22 -21.47
N LEU A 342 -18.22 9.26 -21.95
CA LEU A 342 -18.79 9.10 -23.27
C LEU A 342 -19.40 10.42 -23.77
N LYS A 343 -19.81 11.32 -22.88
CA LYS A 343 -20.22 12.71 -23.16
C LYS A 343 -19.34 13.46 -24.17
N LYS A 344 -18.00 13.34 -24.12
CA LYS A 344 -17.11 14.01 -25.11
C LYS A 344 -17.18 13.35 -26.49
N PHE A 345 -17.25 12.03 -26.55
CA PHE A 345 -17.37 11.27 -27.80
C PHE A 345 -18.78 11.43 -28.42
N TYR A 346 -19.83 11.32 -27.62
CA TYR A 346 -21.22 11.62 -27.99
C TYR A 346 -21.38 13.04 -28.53
N LYS A 347 -20.73 14.05 -27.94
CA LYS A 347 -20.74 15.42 -28.47
C LYS A 347 -20.09 15.49 -29.85
N LYS A 348 -18.92 14.86 -30.03
CA LYS A 348 -18.17 14.89 -31.30
C LYS A 348 -18.92 14.17 -32.43
N VAL A 349 -19.54 13.02 -32.14
CA VAL A 349 -20.29 12.24 -33.13
C VAL A 349 -21.63 12.88 -33.45
N LYS A 350 -22.37 13.42 -32.46
CA LYS A 350 -23.63 14.13 -32.71
C LYS A 350 -23.42 15.37 -33.59
N ILE A 351 -22.30 16.07 -33.43
CA ILE A 351 -21.91 17.19 -34.30
C ILE A 351 -21.60 16.71 -35.72
N LEU A 352 -20.82 15.63 -35.88
CA LEU A 352 -20.48 15.06 -37.19
C LEU A 352 -21.71 14.53 -37.96
N VAL A 353 -22.65 13.88 -37.26
CA VAL A 353 -23.90 13.36 -37.84
C VAL A 353 -24.88 14.49 -38.17
N MET A 354 -24.92 15.57 -37.38
CA MET A 354 -25.72 16.76 -37.69
C MET A 354 -25.17 17.57 -38.86
N GLN A 355 -23.87 17.51 -39.14
CA GLN A 355 -23.24 18.19 -40.29
C GLN A 355 -23.46 17.44 -41.63
N LEU A 356 -23.96 16.21 -41.60
CA LEU A 356 -24.21 15.35 -42.77
C LEU A 356 -25.69 15.21 -43.13
N LYS A 357 -26.60 15.76 -42.30
CA LYS A 357 -28.00 16.00 -42.65
C LYS A 357 -28.11 17.37 -43.30
#